data_AF-A0A2P5NTD9-F1
#
_entry.id   AF-A0A2P5NTD9-F1
#
_cell.length_a   1.000
_cell.length_b   1.000
_cell.length_c   1.000
_cell.angle_alpha   90.00
_cell.angle_beta   90.00
_cell.angle_gamma   90.00
#
_symmetry.space_group_name_H-M   'P 1'
#
loop_
_entity.id
_entity.type
_entity.pdbx_description
1 polymer ?
#
loop_
_entity_poly.entity_id
_entity_poly.type
_entity_poly.pdbx_seq_one_letter_code
_entity_poly.pdbx_strand_id
1 'polypeptide(L)'
;MLDIPGKACGPCTFCCKVLEIEEMKKTAGKLCEHCIVSGGCGVYDTRPQVCRDYHCQWKEDRGLPATMRPDKVGTLLMDDPDSDEYHAVCDPEKPFSWRNPLVFKHLVLEAKAGRMVMAKAGLRAWRIYADGRWQESA
;
A
#
# COMPACT_ATOMS: atom_id res chain seq x y z
N MET A 1 -10.47 -16.01 -5.40
CA MET A 1 -9.00 -16.00 -5.56
C MET A 1 -8.42 -16.97 -4.53
N LEU A 2 -7.52 -17.87 -4.92
CA LEU A 2 -6.90 -18.82 -3.98
C LEU A 2 -5.87 -18.08 -3.13
N ASP A 3 -5.96 -18.18 -1.81
CA ASP A 3 -4.97 -17.58 -0.90
C ASP A 3 -3.56 -18.14 -1.19
N ILE A 4 -2.56 -17.26 -1.25
CA ILE A 4 -1.16 -17.67 -1.39
C ILE A 4 -0.65 -18.13 -0.01
N PRO A 5 -0.14 -19.38 0.13
CA PRO A 5 0.41 -19.86 1.40
C PRO A 5 1.47 -18.90 1.96
N GLY A 6 1.36 -18.56 3.25
CA GLY A 6 2.27 -17.63 3.91
C GLY A 6 1.96 -16.14 3.70
N LYS A 7 0.91 -15.80 2.95
CA LYS A 7 0.48 -14.40 2.68
C LYS A 7 -0.86 -14.04 3.32
N ALA A 8 -1.11 -14.54 4.52
CA ALA A 8 -2.25 -14.11 5.32
C ALA A 8 -1.98 -12.73 5.95
N CYS A 9 -3.02 -11.90 6.07
CA CYS A 9 -2.90 -10.59 6.73
C CYS A 9 -2.37 -10.73 8.17
N GLY A 10 -2.84 -11.75 8.91
CA GLY A 10 -2.54 -11.89 10.33
C GLY A 10 -2.89 -10.58 11.08
N PRO A 11 -1.97 -9.99 11.85
CA PRO A 11 -2.21 -8.73 12.56
C PRO A 11 -2.07 -7.47 11.69
N CYS A 12 -1.75 -7.59 10.40
CA CYS A 12 -1.53 -6.42 9.54
C CYS A 12 -2.84 -5.68 9.26
N THR A 13 -2.86 -4.39 9.60
CA THR A 13 -4.00 -3.45 9.39
C THR A 13 -3.61 -2.26 8.52
N PHE A 14 -2.47 -2.34 7.81
CA PHE A 14 -1.82 -1.19 7.21
C PHE A 14 -2.68 -0.48 6.13
N CYS A 15 -3.38 -1.23 5.26
CA CYS A 15 -4.32 -0.64 4.29
C CYS A 15 -5.45 0.14 4.97
N CYS A 16 -5.97 -0.37 6.09
CA CYS A 16 -6.96 0.32 6.91
C CYS A 16 -6.41 1.57 7.61
N LYS A 17 -5.08 1.77 7.67
CA LYS A 17 -4.46 2.99 8.20
C LYS A 17 -4.10 3.99 7.11
N VAL A 18 -3.36 3.58 6.09
CA VAL A 18 -2.68 4.54 5.19
C VAL A 18 -3.54 5.04 4.04
N LEU A 19 -4.56 4.31 3.62
CA LEU A 19 -5.42 4.72 2.51
C LEU A 19 -6.40 5.81 2.93
N GLU A 20 -6.57 6.82 2.08
CA GLU A 20 -7.72 7.72 2.13
C GLU A 20 -8.93 7.03 1.48
N ILE A 21 -10.11 7.20 2.07
CA ILE A 21 -11.36 6.65 1.55
C ILE A 21 -12.43 7.74 1.67
N GLU A 22 -12.73 8.39 0.55
CA GLU A 22 -13.61 9.56 0.50
C GLU A 22 -15.06 9.22 0.92
N GLU A 23 -15.58 8.07 0.47
CA GLU A 23 -16.94 7.61 0.77
C GLU A 23 -17.16 7.37 2.27
N MET A 24 -16.07 7.11 2.99
CA MET A 24 -16.07 6.92 4.44
C MET A 24 -15.58 8.16 5.20
N LYS A 25 -15.27 9.27 4.50
CA LYS A 25 -14.62 10.47 5.05
C LYS A 25 -13.39 10.15 5.90
N LYS A 26 -12.65 9.10 5.50
CA LYS A 26 -11.50 8.59 6.22
C LYS A 26 -10.23 9.16 5.62
N THR A 27 -9.56 10.03 6.37
CA THR A 27 -8.27 10.61 5.99
C THR A 27 -7.14 9.57 6.04
N ALA A 28 -6.18 9.66 5.10
CA ALA A 28 -4.96 8.88 5.12
C ALA A 28 -4.21 9.00 6.46
N GLY A 29 -3.63 7.89 6.94
CA GLY A 29 -2.89 7.81 8.20
C GLY A 29 -3.75 7.57 9.44
N LYS A 30 -5.08 7.78 9.37
CA LYS A 30 -5.99 7.43 10.46
C LYS A 30 -6.46 5.99 10.31
N LEU A 31 -6.40 5.24 11.41
CA LEU A 31 -6.96 3.89 11.44
C LEU A 31 -8.48 3.97 11.21
N CYS A 32 -9.00 3.16 10.29
CA CYS A 32 -10.44 3.03 10.09
C CYS A 32 -11.13 2.64 11.41
N GLU A 33 -12.25 3.27 11.72
CA GLU A 33 -13.01 3.04 12.96
C GLU A 33 -13.52 1.59 13.11
N HIS A 34 -13.70 0.89 12.00
CA HIS A 34 -14.12 -0.52 12.01
C HIS A 34 -12.94 -1.50 12.10
N CYS A 35 -11.70 -1.03 12.03
CA CYS A 35 -10.53 -1.88 12.04
C CYS A 35 -10.29 -2.47 13.44
N ILE A 36 -10.07 -3.78 13.51
CA ILE A 36 -9.66 -4.43 14.75
C ILE A 36 -8.12 -4.39 14.79
N VAL A 37 -7.53 -3.82 15.84
CA VAL A 37 -6.07 -3.59 15.94
C VAL A 37 -5.27 -4.89 15.86
N SER A 38 -5.82 -6.02 16.34
CA SER A 38 -5.20 -7.34 16.23
C SER A 38 -5.32 -7.99 14.84
N GLY A 39 -5.92 -7.28 13.87
CA GLY A 39 -6.19 -7.75 12.51
C GLY A 39 -7.67 -7.97 12.24
N GLY A 40 -8.10 -7.60 11.04
CA GLY A 40 -9.49 -7.79 10.57
C GLY A 40 -10.38 -6.55 10.70
N CYS A 41 -11.66 -6.75 10.42
CA CYS A 41 -12.69 -5.70 10.37
C CYS A 41 -13.91 -6.12 11.20
N GLY A 42 -14.35 -5.25 12.11
CA GLY A 42 -15.52 -5.49 12.98
C GLY A 42 -16.86 -5.52 12.23
N VAL A 43 -16.88 -5.01 11.00
CA VAL A 43 -18.06 -5.03 10.11
C VAL A 43 -17.77 -5.78 8.81
N TYR A 44 -16.94 -6.83 8.86
CA TYR A 44 -16.44 -7.50 7.65
C TYR A 44 -17.57 -7.89 6.68
N ASP A 45 -18.66 -8.49 7.18
CA ASP A 45 -19.76 -8.95 6.34
C ASP A 45 -20.60 -7.81 5.74
N THR A 46 -20.61 -6.65 6.38
CA THR A 46 -21.38 -5.45 5.97
C THR A 46 -20.47 -4.32 5.47
N ARG A 47 -19.19 -4.61 5.23
CA ARG A 47 -18.20 -3.60 4.82
C ARG A 47 -18.64 -2.86 3.54
N PRO A 48 -18.32 -1.55 3.42
CA PRO A 48 -18.62 -0.75 2.23
C PRO A 48 -18.03 -1.34 0.96
N GLN A 49 -18.62 -1.01 -0.19
CA GLN A 49 -18.22 -1.57 -1.49
C GLN A 49 -16.75 -1.26 -1.82
N VAL A 50 -16.27 -0.04 -1.54
CA VAL A 50 -14.85 0.34 -1.69
C VAL A 50 -13.89 -0.59 -0.93
N CYS A 51 -14.28 -1.09 0.25
CA CYS A 51 -13.50 -2.06 1.02
C CYS A 51 -13.60 -3.49 0.47
N ARG A 52 -14.61 -3.80 -0.36
CA ARG A 52 -14.76 -5.10 -1.05
C ARG A 52 -13.96 -5.16 -2.34
N ASP A 53 -13.90 -4.03 -3.04
CA ASP A 53 -13.18 -3.89 -4.30
C ASP A 53 -11.68 -3.73 -4.09
N TYR A 54 -11.26 -3.38 -2.87
CA TYR A 54 -9.85 -3.28 -2.53
C TYR A 54 -9.19 -4.64 -2.36
N HIS A 55 -8.07 -4.81 -3.06
CA HIS A 55 -7.23 -5.99 -3.05
C HIS A 55 -5.78 -5.59 -2.75
N CYS A 56 -5.17 -6.22 -1.73
CA CYS A 56 -3.80 -5.87 -1.33
C CYS A 56 -2.80 -6.54 -2.27
N GLN A 57 -1.98 -5.76 -2.99
CA GLN A 57 -1.00 -6.30 -3.94
C GLN A 57 -0.05 -7.31 -3.30
N TRP A 58 0.42 -7.05 -2.08
CA TRP A 58 1.21 -8.03 -1.35
C TRP A 58 0.44 -9.33 -1.15
N LYS A 59 -0.87 -9.34 -0.94
CA LYS A 59 -1.59 -10.60 -0.76
C LYS A 59 -1.70 -11.42 -2.05
N GLU A 60 -1.69 -10.76 -3.21
CA GLU A 60 -2.05 -11.36 -4.51
C GLU A 60 -0.86 -11.68 -5.41
N ASP A 61 0.23 -10.96 -5.26
CA ASP A 61 1.43 -11.17 -6.09
C ASP A 61 2.35 -12.23 -5.47
N ARG A 62 2.59 -13.34 -6.19
CA ARG A 62 3.54 -14.39 -5.77
C ARG A 62 5.00 -13.93 -5.79
N GLY A 63 5.33 -12.92 -6.59
CA GLY A 63 6.68 -12.34 -6.69
C GLY A 63 7.08 -11.54 -5.45
N LEU A 64 6.12 -11.03 -4.68
CA LEU A 64 6.41 -10.31 -3.44
C LEU A 64 6.63 -11.28 -2.26
N PRO A 65 7.79 -11.25 -1.57
CA PRO A 65 8.05 -12.15 -0.46
C PRO A 65 7.23 -11.81 0.80
N ALA A 66 7.07 -12.78 1.71
CA ALA A 66 6.36 -12.58 2.99
C ALA A 66 7.02 -11.53 3.91
N THR A 67 8.30 -11.21 3.70
CA THR A 67 9.02 -10.13 4.39
C THR A 67 8.56 -8.74 3.97
N MET A 68 7.92 -8.60 2.80
CA MET A 68 7.34 -7.35 2.31
C MET A 68 5.88 -7.13 2.74
N ARG A 69 5.42 -7.81 3.79
CA ARG A 69 4.10 -7.54 4.37
C ARG A 69 4.02 -6.05 4.79
N PRO A 70 2.95 -5.31 4.46
CA PRO A 70 2.95 -3.85 4.58
C PRO A 70 3.30 -3.30 5.98
N ASP A 71 2.80 -3.93 7.04
CA ASP A 71 3.12 -3.56 8.43
C ASP A 71 4.60 -3.78 8.80
N LYS A 72 5.30 -4.70 8.13
CA LYS A 72 6.74 -4.97 8.37
C LYS A 72 7.65 -3.98 7.68
N VAL A 73 7.28 -3.53 6.48
CA VAL A 73 8.09 -2.61 5.67
C VAL A 73 7.64 -1.15 5.77
N GLY A 74 6.45 -0.90 6.30
CA GLY A 74 5.87 0.44 6.43
C GLY A 74 5.33 1.00 5.12
N THR A 75 5.08 0.15 4.12
CA THR A 75 4.65 0.58 2.79
C THR A 75 3.64 -0.40 2.23
N LEU A 76 2.51 0.13 1.77
CA LEU A 76 1.54 -0.58 0.96
C LEU A 76 1.91 -0.40 -0.51
N LEU A 77 1.85 -1.50 -1.28
CA LEU A 77 2.01 -1.47 -2.72
C LEU A 77 0.64 -1.66 -3.38
N MET A 78 0.36 -0.92 -4.44
CA MET A 78 -0.88 -1.08 -5.22
C MET A 78 -0.76 -0.46 -6.61
N ASP A 79 -1.54 -0.99 -7.53
CA ASP A 79 -1.88 -0.34 -8.79
C ASP A 79 -2.93 0.74 -8.55
N ASP A 80 -2.74 1.92 -9.13
CA ASP A 80 -3.77 2.95 -9.14
C ASP A 80 -4.76 2.69 -10.28
N PRO A 81 -6.06 2.50 -9.98
CA PRO A 81 -7.04 2.13 -10.98
C PRO A 81 -7.31 3.24 -12.01
N ASP A 82 -6.98 4.50 -11.68
CA ASP A 82 -7.35 5.66 -12.49
C ASP A 82 -6.19 6.21 -13.34
N SER A 83 -4.93 5.95 -12.95
CA SER A 83 -3.75 6.59 -13.56
C SER A 83 -2.70 5.63 -14.14
N ASP A 84 -2.91 4.31 -14.08
CA ASP A 84 -1.92 3.28 -14.47
C ASP A 84 -0.56 3.45 -13.74
N GLU A 85 -0.55 4.22 -12.65
CA GLU A 85 0.59 4.40 -11.77
C GLU A 85 0.75 3.20 -10.83
N TYR A 86 1.98 2.89 -10.46
CA TYR A 86 2.28 1.96 -9.39
C TYR A 86 2.64 2.72 -8.12
N HIS A 87 1.85 2.54 -7.07
CA HIS A 87 1.98 3.29 -5.83
C HIS A 87 2.67 2.52 -4.72
N ALA A 88 3.57 3.21 -4.04
CA ALA A 88 4.06 2.90 -2.71
C ALA A 88 3.43 3.86 -1.70
N VAL A 89 2.35 3.45 -1.05
CA VAL A 89 1.62 4.28 -0.07
C VAL A 89 2.21 4.06 1.33
N CYS A 90 2.69 5.14 1.93
CA CYS A 90 3.26 5.19 3.27
C CYS A 90 2.33 5.92 4.23
N ASP A 91 2.59 5.71 5.51
CA ASP A 91 1.98 6.49 6.59
C ASP A 91 2.45 7.97 6.51
N PRO A 92 1.54 8.96 6.58
CA PRO A 92 1.92 10.37 6.66
C PRO A 92 2.89 10.70 7.80
N GLU A 93 2.85 9.97 8.92
CA GLU A 93 3.80 10.14 10.03
C GLU A 93 5.20 9.57 9.72
N LYS A 94 5.31 8.69 8.73
CA LYS A 94 6.56 8.06 8.28
C LYS A 94 6.67 8.13 6.75
N PRO A 95 6.76 9.34 6.17
CA PRO A 95 6.57 9.56 4.73
C PRO A 95 7.64 8.91 3.85
N PHE A 96 8.79 8.54 4.42
CA PHE A 96 9.92 7.95 3.70
C PHE A 96 10.04 6.42 3.89
N SER A 97 9.03 5.73 4.43
CA SER A 97 9.08 4.26 4.61
C SER A 97 9.30 3.50 3.30
N TRP A 98 8.92 4.07 2.16
CA TRP A 98 9.20 3.52 0.82
C TRP A 98 10.71 3.38 0.51
N ARG A 99 11.59 4.05 1.27
CA ARG A 99 13.05 3.90 1.18
C ARG A 99 13.57 2.62 1.85
N ASN A 100 12.71 1.81 2.46
CA ASN A 100 13.08 0.48 2.94
C ASN A 100 13.81 -0.28 1.81
N PRO A 101 14.98 -0.90 2.03
CA PRO A 101 15.78 -1.48 0.95
C PRO A 101 15.04 -2.51 0.09
N LEU A 102 14.13 -3.32 0.68
CA LEU A 102 13.34 -4.29 -0.06
C LEU A 102 12.30 -3.60 -0.96
N VAL A 103 11.62 -2.60 -0.40
CA VAL A 103 10.60 -1.81 -1.11
C VAL A 103 11.26 -1.00 -2.22
N PHE A 104 12.30 -0.24 -1.90
CA PHE A 104 12.96 0.63 -2.87
C PHE A 104 13.55 -0.17 -4.04
N LYS A 105 14.16 -1.33 -3.76
CA LYS A 105 14.61 -2.24 -4.83
C LYS A 105 13.46 -2.67 -5.73
N HIS A 106 12.31 -3.03 -5.15
CA HIS A 106 11.10 -3.38 -5.92
C HIS A 106 10.61 -2.21 -6.77
N LEU A 107 10.49 -1.02 -6.21
CA LEU A 107 10.05 0.18 -6.93
C LEU A 107 10.93 0.52 -8.13
N VAL A 108 12.25 0.37 -8.00
CA VAL A 108 13.18 0.56 -9.12
C VAL A 108 13.01 -0.54 -10.19
N LEU A 109 12.69 -1.77 -9.81
CA LEU A 109 12.41 -2.85 -10.77
C LEU A 109 11.12 -2.58 -11.56
N GLU A 110 10.06 -2.14 -10.89
CA GLU A 110 8.80 -1.73 -11.54
C GLU A 110 9.02 -0.54 -12.50
N ALA A 111 9.82 0.45 -12.10
CA ALA A 111 10.18 1.57 -12.96
C ALA A 111 11.00 1.11 -14.18
N LYS A 112 11.92 0.15 -14.01
CA LYS A 112 12.66 -0.47 -15.12
C LYS A 112 11.77 -1.28 -16.06
N ALA A 113 10.67 -1.84 -15.54
CA ALA A 113 9.65 -2.51 -16.35
C ALA A 113 8.76 -1.53 -17.15
N GLY A 114 9.04 -0.22 -17.06
CA GLY A 114 8.35 0.82 -17.84
C GLY A 114 7.19 1.48 -17.10
N ARG A 115 6.96 1.13 -15.83
CA ARG A 115 5.84 1.66 -15.05
C ARG A 115 6.12 3.05 -14.51
N MET A 116 5.08 3.87 -14.36
CA MET A 116 5.17 5.13 -13.62
C MET A 116 5.06 4.83 -12.13
N VAL A 117 6.18 4.92 -11.40
CA VAL A 117 6.22 4.55 -9.99
C VAL A 117 6.20 5.78 -9.09
N MET A 118 5.22 5.83 -8.20
CA MET A 118 4.99 6.94 -7.27
C MET A 118 5.02 6.43 -5.83
N ALA A 119 5.80 7.06 -4.96
CA ALA A 119 5.61 6.93 -3.52
C ALA A 119 4.67 8.03 -3.03
N LYS A 120 3.71 7.71 -2.17
CA LYS A 120 2.72 8.66 -1.63
C LYS A 120 2.66 8.57 -0.11
N ALA A 121 2.48 9.69 0.57
CA ALA A 121 2.29 9.75 2.02
C ALA A 121 1.41 10.96 2.37
N GLY A 122 0.09 10.73 2.47
CA GLY A 122 -0.89 11.81 2.56
C GLY A 122 -0.79 12.72 1.34
N LEU A 123 -0.61 14.03 1.55
CA LEU A 123 -0.52 15.02 0.48
C LEU A 123 0.83 15.06 -0.24
N ARG A 124 1.81 14.27 0.20
CA ARG A 124 3.16 14.27 -0.39
C ARG A 124 3.32 13.11 -1.35
N ALA A 125 3.99 13.37 -2.47
CA ALA A 125 4.29 12.34 -3.46
C ALA A 125 5.71 12.47 -3.99
N TRP A 126 6.33 11.35 -4.35
CA TRP A 126 7.62 11.31 -5.01
C TRP A 126 7.55 10.39 -6.22
N ARG A 127 8.12 10.80 -7.35
CA ARG A 127 8.36 9.94 -8.49
C ARG A 127 9.66 9.17 -8.30
N ILE A 128 9.66 7.87 -8.59
CA ILE A 128 10.85 7.01 -8.59
C ILE A 128 11.19 6.66 -10.04
N TYR A 129 12.46 6.82 -10.42
CA TYR A 129 12.95 6.55 -11.77
C TYR A 129 13.73 5.23 -11.85
N ALA A 130 13.85 4.69 -13.06
CA ALA A 130 14.52 3.42 -13.35
C ALA A 130 16.02 3.39 -12.98
N ASP A 131 16.66 4.57 -12.87
CA ASP A 131 18.04 4.74 -12.43
C ASP A 131 18.19 4.87 -10.90
N GLY A 132 17.08 4.81 -10.15
CA GLY A 132 17.06 4.95 -8.70
C GLY A 132 17.05 6.39 -8.20
N ARG A 133 17.03 7.40 -9.08
CA ARG A 133 16.73 8.76 -8.64
C ARG A 133 15.25 8.88 -8.25
N TRP A 134 14.94 9.87 -7.43
CA TRP A 134 13.57 10.21 -7.08
C TRP A 134 13.44 11.73 -6.94
N GLN A 135 12.23 12.23 -7.16
CA GLN A 135 11.90 13.65 -7.08
C GLN A 135 10.55 13.82 -6.38
N GLU A 136 10.47 14.75 -5.43
CA GLU A 136 9.19 15.12 -4.81
C GLU A 136 8.35 15.90 -5.84
N SER A 137 7.11 15.45 -6.03
CA SER A 137 6.12 16.17 -6.83
C SER A 137 5.71 17.42 -6.05
N ALA A 138 5.73 18.57 -6.74
CA ALA A 138 5.34 19.86 -6.18
C ALA A 138 3.82 19.94 -5.95
#